data_AF-F4XBE6-F1
#
_entry.id   AF-F4XBE6-F1
#
_cell.length_a   1.000
_cell.length_b   1.000
_cell.length_c   1.000
_cell.angle_alpha   90.00
_cell.angle_beta   90.00
_cell.angle_gamma   90.00
#
_symmetry.space_group_name_H-M   'P 1'
#
loop_
_entity.id
_entity.type
_entity.pdbx_description
1 polymer ?
#
loop_
_entity_poly.entity_id
_entity_poly.type
_entity_poly.pdbx_seq_one_letter_code
_entity_poly.pdbx_strand_id
1 'polypeptide(L)'
;MKKNLSELVFILDRSGSMQGLEGDTIGGFNAMIEKQKKEPGEAFVSTVLFDDRSEVLHDRMKVSELRPITEKEYYVRGCTALLDAVGGAIHHIGNIHKYARPEDVPEHTLFVITTDGMENASRRYSAWRVKEMIQRQKEKYGWEFLFLGANIDAVETASHLGITPNRAVNYHCDSEGTRLNYEVVGQAVAAVRCSSSLDEHWKDAIEEDFRKRQKRR
;
A
#
# COMPACT_ATOMS: atom_id res chain seq x y z
N MET A 1 21.61 8.57 1.72
CA MET A 1 20.22 8.57 2.22
C MET A 1 20.01 9.83 3.02
N LYS A 2 18.89 10.52 2.81
CA LYS A 2 18.47 11.69 3.58
C LYS A 2 17.81 11.24 4.87
N LYS A 3 18.36 11.65 6.02
CA LYS A 3 17.76 11.35 7.32
C LYS A 3 16.38 11.98 7.44
N ASN A 4 15.44 11.30 8.08
CA ASN A 4 14.06 11.75 8.30
C ASN A 4 13.28 12.03 7.00
N LEU A 5 13.67 11.41 5.88
CA LEU A 5 12.89 11.40 4.64
C LEU A 5 12.34 10.00 4.38
N SER A 6 11.03 9.91 4.20
CA SER A 6 10.36 8.67 3.83
C SER A 6 9.70 8.77 2.44
N GLU A 7 9.64 7.64 1.75
CA GLU A 7 8.85 7.47 0.52
C GLU A 7 7.73 6.47 0.78
N LEU A 8 6.50 6.93 0.62
CA LEU A 8 5.29 6.15 0.85
C LEU A 8 4.61 5.89 -0.49
N VAL A 9 4.46 4.62 -0.84
CA VAL A 9 3.88 4.21 -2.11
C VAL A 9 2.61 3.41 -1.85
N PHE A 10 1.46 4.01 -2.12
CA PHE A 10 0.16 3.36 -1.99
C PHE A 10 -0.27 2.79 -3.33
N ILE A 11 -0.54 1.49 -3.37
CA ILE A 11 -1.07 0.78 -4.53
C ILE A 11 -2.48 0.35 -4.15
N LEU A 12 -3.46 1.12 -4.62
CA LEU A 12 -4.86 0.99 -4.23
C LEU A 12 -5.67 0.37 -5.35
N ASP A 13 -6.28 -0.76 -5.05
CA ASP A 13 -7.23 -1.43 -5.93
C ASP A 13 -8.50 -0.58 -6.06
N ARG A 14 -8.94 -0.38 -7.29
CA ARG A 14 -10.24 0.23 -7.63
C ARG A 14 -10.98 -0.66 -8.65
N SER A 15 -10.71 -1.96 -8.63
CA SER A 15 -11.41 -2.94 -9.45
C SER A 15 -12.90 -3.03 -9.05
N GLY A 16 -13.71 -3.64 -9.91
CA GLY A 16 -15.15 -3.76 -9.66
C GLY A 16 -15.52 -4.50 -8.36
N SER A 17 -14.63 -5.29 -7.76
CA SER A 17 -14.88 -5.96 -6.48
C SER A 17 -15.02 -4.98 -5.31
N MET A 18 -14.37 -3.82 -5.40
CA MET A 18 -14.40 -2.77 -4.37
C MET A 18 -15.73 -1.98 -4.34
N GLN A 19 -16.75 -2.39 -5.12
CA GLN A 19 -18.00 -1.67 -5.24
C GLN A 19 -18.72 -1.55 -3.89
N GLY A 20 -19.12 -0.33 -3.54
CA GLY A 20 -19.77 -0.01 -2.26
C GLY A 20 -18.78 0.41 -1.16
N LEU A 21 -17.47 0.40 -1.41
CA LEU A 21 -16.42 0.81 -0.47
C LEU A 21 -15.70 2.10 -0.90
N GLU A 22 -16.17 2.78 -1.95
CA GLU A 22 -15.55 4.00 -2.47
C GLU A 22 -15.47 5.09 -1.42
N GLY A 23 -16.60 5.35 -0.74
CA GLY A 23 -16.68 6.37 0.31
C GLY A 23 -15.75 6.06 1.49
N ASP A 24 -15.71 4.81 1.94
CA ASP A 24 -14.84 4.37 3.03
C ASP A 24 -13.36 4.41 2.64
N THR A 25 -13.04 4.07 1.39
CA THR A 25 -11.68 4.14 0.84
C THR A 25 -11.20 5.58 0.74
N ILE A 26 -12.00 6.47 0.13
CA ILE A 26 -11.70 7.90 0.01
C ILE A 26 -11.55 8.52 1.41
N GLY A 27 -12.51 8.28 2.30
CA GLY A 27 -12.52 8.82 3.65
C GLY A 27 -11.33 8.33 4.48
N GLY A 28 -11.08 7.02 4.44
CA GLY A 28 -9.98 6.38 5.17
C GLY A 28 -8.61 6.85 4.67
N PHE A 29 -8.39 6.87 3.35
CA PHE A 29 -7.15 7.36 2.76
C PHE A 29 -6.90 8.82 3.12
N ASN A 30 -7.91 9.70 2.95
CA ASN A 30 -7.78 11.12 3.27
C ASN A 30 -7.50 11.34 4.76
N ALA A 31 -8.21 10.65 5.66
CA ALA A 31 -7.99 10.75 7.10
C ALA A 31 -6.57 10.29 7.50
N MET A 32 -6.07 9.22 6.87
CA MET A 32 -4.71 8.73 7.07
C MET A 32 -3.68 9.77 6.61
N ILE A 33 -3.81 10.34 5.41
CA ILE A 33 -2.93 11.40 4.91
C ILE A 33 -2.95 12.63 5.82
N GLU A 34 -4.11 13.06 6.32
CA GLU A 34 -4.19 14.20 7.25
C GLU A 34 -3.50 13.93 8.59
N LYS A 35 -3.50 12.70 9.09
CA LYS A 35 -2.67 12.31 10.25
C LYS A 35 -1.18 12.38 9.86
N GLN A 36 -0.81 11.82 8.71
CA GLN A 36 0.57 11.84 8.22
C GLN A 36 1.13 13.24 8.01
N LYS A 37 0.31 14.23 7.64
CA LYS A 37 0.75 15.64 7.55
C LYS A 37 1.24 16.22 8.89
N LYS A 38 0.80 15.65 10.01
CA LYS A 38 1.13 16.11 11.38
C LYS A 38 2.31 15.36 11.98
N GLU A 39 2.68 14.21 11.40
CA GLU A 39 3.84 13.43 11.84
C GLU A 39 5.14 14.17 11.49
N PRO A 40 6.18 14.06 12.34
CA PRO A 40 7.48 14.65 12.08
C PRO A 40 8.15 14.04 10.84
N GLY A 41 9.18 14.73 10.34
CA GLY A 41 9.95 14.31 9.16
C GLY A 41 9.27 14.66 7.84
N GLU A 42 10.05 14.59 6.75
CA GLU A 42 9.57 14.79 5.39
C GLU A 42 9.09 13.45 4.83
N ALA A 43 7.99 13.47 4.07
CA ALA A 43 7.54 12.30 3.33
C ALA A 43 7.07 12.67 1.93
N PHE A 44 7.48 11.86 0.96
CA PHE A 44 6.89 11.83 -0.37
C PHE A 44 5.84 10.73 -0.43
N VAL A 45 4.74 11.03 -1.10
CA VAL A 45 3.63 10.10 -1.32
C VAL A 45 3.45 9.90 -2.81
N SER A 46 3.49 8.65 -3.21
CA SER A 46 3.06 8.18 -4.53
C SER A 46 1.80 7.34 -4.36
N THR A 47 0.77 7.59 -5.16
CA THR A 47 -0.48 6.84 -5.13
C THR A 47 -0.76 6.31 -6.51
N VAL A 48 -0.82 4.99 -6.63
CA VAL A 48 -1.14 4.27 -7.86
C VAL A 48 -2.51 3.64 -7.67
N LEU A 49 -3.47 4.04 -8.49
CA LEU A 49 -4.77 3.39 -8.57
C LEU A 49 -4.71 2.32 -9.65
N PHE A 50 -5.23 1.13 -9.37
CA PHE A 50 -5.22 0.06 -10.35
C PHE A 50 -6.54 -0.69 -10.47
N ASP A 51 -6.80 -1.12 -11.69
CA ASP A 51 -7.88 -2.00 -12.13
C ASP A 51 -7.28 -2.93 -13.20
N ASP A 52 -7.85 -3.04 -14.41
CA ASP A 52 -7.21 -3.67 -15.57
C ASP A 52 -6.04 -2.83 -16.14
N ARG A 53 -5.87 -1.60 -15.66
CA ARG A 53 -4.75 -0.69 -15.91
C ARG A 53 -4.30 -0.01 -14.62
N SER A 54 -3.06 0.50 -14.62
CA SER A 54 -2.51 1.29 -13.52
C SER A 54 -2.43 2.77 -13.88
N GLU A 55 -2.80 3.63 -12.94
CA GLU A 55 -2.80 5.09 -13.08
C GLU A 55 -2.09 5.73 -11.89
N VAL A 56 -1.12 6.58 -12.15
CA VAL A 56 -0.41 7.32 -11.10
C VAL A 56 -1.21 8.58 -10.78
N LEU A 57 -1.86 8.58 -9.63
CA LEU A 57 -2.64 9.73 -9.14
C LEU A 57 -1.72 10.78 -8.51
N HIS A 58 -0.78 10.33 -7.68
CA HIS A 58 0.23 11.16 -7.06
C HIS A 58 1.61 10.58 -7.39
N ASP A 59 2.53 11.41 -7.86
CA ASP A 59 3.91 11.00 -8.15
C ASP A 59 4.88 11.79 -7.27
N ARG A 60 5.42 11.14 -6.24
CA ARG A 60 6.35 11.71 -5.24
C ARG A 60 5.97 13.12 -4.76
N MET A 61 4.69 13.34 -4.46
CA MET A 61 4.25 14.62 -3.93
C MET A 61 4.54 14.70 -2.44
N LYS A 62 4.94 15.87 -1.93
CA LYS A 62 5.15 16.06 -0.49
C LYS A 62 3.83 15.84 0.25
N VAL A 63 3.87 15.09 1.35
CA VAL A 63 2.67 14.81 2.15
C VAL A 63 1.91 16.08 2.55
N SER A 64 2.60 17.19 2.81
CA SER A 64 2.01 18.49 3.14
C SER A 64 1.22 19.14 1.99
N GLU A 65 1.53 18.78 0.74
CA GLU A 65 0.94 19.35 -0.48
C GLU A 65 -0.19 18.49 -1.04
N LEU A 66 -0.36 17.25 -0.54
CA LEU A 66 -1.44 16.36 -1.00
C LEU A 66 -2.81 16.98 -0.70
N ARG A 67 -3.67 17.00 -1.72
CA ARG A 67 -5.07 17.36 -1.57
C ARG A 67 -5.89 16.09 -1.29
N PRO A 68 -7.01 16.21 -0.57
CA PRO A 68 -7.94 15.10 -0.42
C PRO A 68 -8.40 14.60 -1.79
N ILE A 69 -8.41 13.28 -1.97
CA ILE A 69 -9.00 12.65 -3.15
C ILE A 69 -10.52 12.64 -3.02
N THR A 70 -11.22 12.61 -4.15
CA THR A 70 -12.69 12.57 -4.22
C THR A 70 -13.13 11.49 -5.20
N GLU A 71 -14.44 11.35 -5.37
CA GLU A 71 -15.05 10.45 -6.37
C GLU A 71 -14.63 10.76 -7.82
N LYS A 72 -14.03 11.94 -8.07
CA LYS A 72 -13.45 12.29 -9.37
C LYS A 72 -12.17 11.51 -9.65
N GLU A 73 -11.37 11.27 -8.61
CA GLU A 73 -10.08 10.59 -8.70
C GLU A 73 -10.24 9.09 -8.45
N TYR A 74 -11.06 8.72 -7.47
CA TYR A 74 -11.26 7.33 -7.06
C TYR A 74 -12.71 6.88 -7.27
N TYR A 75 -12.89 5.89 -8.14
CA TYR A 75 -14.15 5.20 -8.40
C TYR A 75 -13.84 3.80 -8.94
N VAL A 76 -14.72 2.83 -8.69
CA VAL A 76 -14.49 1.45 -9.10
C VAL A 76 -14.71 1.23 -10.59
N ARG A 77 -13.91 0.36 -11.20
CA ARG A 77 -14.06 -0.07 -12.59
C ARG A 77 -13.19 -1.29 -12.91
N GLY A 78 -13.51 -2.00 -13.99
CA GLY A 78 -12.59 -2.97 -14.58
C GLY A 78 -12.28 -4.18 -13.70
N CYS A 79 -11.17 -4.84 -14.05
CA CYS A 79 -10.70 -6.09 -13.43
C CYS A 79 -9.46 -5.82 -12.55
N THR A 80 -8.67 -6.83 -12.17
CA THR A 80 -7.58 -6.68 -11.19
C THR A 80 -6.23 -7.06 -11.80
N ALA A 81 -5.42 -6.05 -12.17
CA ALA A 81 -4.05 -6.18 -12.67
C ALA A 81 -3.01 -5.81 -11.58
N LEU A 82 -3.05 -6.56 -10.48
CA LEU A 82 -2.20 -6.39 -9.30
C LEU A 82 -0.71 -6.50 -9.62
N LEU A 83 -0.30 -7.52 -10.38
CA LEU A 83 1.12 -7.74 -10.71
C LEU A 83 1.69 -6.59 -11.55
N ASP A 84 0.90 -6.07 -12.48
CA ASP A 84 1.30 -4.94 -13.32
C ASP A 84 1.40 -3.64 -12.50
N ALA A 85 0.47 -3.43 -11.56
CA ALA A 85 0.51 -2.28 -10.65
C ALA A 85 1.75 -2.31 -9.74
N VAL A 86 2.02 -3.45 -9.08
CA VAL A 86 3.17 -3.62 -8.18
C VAL A 86 4.49 -3.56 -8.94
N GLY A 87 4.61 -4.32 -10.04
CA GLY A 87 5.82 -4.33 -10.87
C GLY A 87 6.12 -2.96 -11.47
N GLY A 88 5.09 -2.24 -11.92
CA GLY A 88 5.21 -0.88 -12.44
C GLY A 88 5.66 0.12 -11.37
N ALA A 89 5.05 0.09 -10.19
CA ALA A 89 5.40 0.99 -9.08
C ALA A 89 6.84 0.77 -8.60
N ILE A 90 7.27 -0.48 -8.43
CA ILE A 90 8.66 -0.80 -8.05
C ILE A 90 9.65 -0.30 -9.10
N HIS A 91 9.34 -0.50 -10.39
CA HIS A 91 10.18 -0.01 -11.47
C HIS A 91 10.30 1.52 -11.42
N HIS A 92 9.18 2.22 -11.31
CA HIS A 92 9.12 3.69 -11.30
C HIS A 92 9.95 4.29 -10.17
N ILE A 93 9.67 3.89 -8.92
CA ILE A 93 10.38 4.40 -7.75
C ILE A 93 11.85 3.98 -7.76
N GLY A 94 12.15 2.76 -8.20
CA GLY A 94 13.52 2.26 -8.29
C GLY A 94 14.34 3.05 -9.30
N ASN A 95 13.71 3.44 -10.41
CA ASN A 95 14.33 4.28 -11.42
C ASN A 95 14.61 5.68 -10.89
N ILE A 96 13.67 6.27 -10.14
CA ILE A 96 13.86 7.58 -9.52
C ILE A 96 15.01 7.54 -8.51
N HIS A 97 15.04 6.55 -7.60
CA HIS A 97 16.11 6.42 -6.61
C HIS A 97 17.49 6.18 -7.25
N LYS A 98 17.54 5.50 -8.41
CA LYS A 98 18.78 5.26 -9.15
C LYS A 98 19.41 6.55 -9.68
N TYR A 99 18.60 7.52 -10.10
CA TYR A 99 19.07 8.79 -10.67
C TYR A 99 19.02 9.96 -9.67
N ALA A 100 18.41 9.78 -8.50
CA ALA A 100 18.44 10.73 -7.42
C ALA A 100 19.87 10.88 -6.85
N ARG A 101 20.18 12.08 -6.37
CA ARG A 101 21.43 12.31 -5.64
C ARG A 101 21.39 11.51 -4.32
N PRO A 102 22.52 11.00 -3.81
CA PRO A 102 22.53 10.21 -2.57
C PRO A 102 21.85 10.88 -1.37
N GLU A 103 21.88 12.22 -1.30
CA GLU A 103 21.23 13.06 -0.30
C GLU A 103 19.72 13.27 -0.52
N ASP A 104 19.17 12.83 -1.64
CA ASP A 104 17.73 12.89 -1.97
C ASP A 104 17.07 11.50 -1.93
N VAL A 105 17.87 10.43 -1.78
CA VAL A 105 17.35 9.08 -1.59
C VAL A 105 16.76 8.96 -0.19
N PRO A 106 15.48 8.60 -0.04
CA PRO A 106 14.81 8.41 1.25
C PRO A 106 15.56 7.42 2.15
N GLU A 107 15.50 7.64 3.47
CA GLU A 107 15.98 6.69 4.46
C GLU A 107 15.07 5.46 4.52
N HIS A 108 13.75 5.68 4.46
CA HIS A 108 12.75 4.62 4.48
C HIS A 108 11.89 4.65 3.23
N THR A 109 11.60 3.48 2.66
CA THR A 109 10.70 3.34 1.52
C THR A 109 9.68 2.24 1.84
N LEU A 110 8.41 2.61 1.92
CA LEU A 110 7.32 1.72 2.29
C LEU A 110 6.28 1.64 1.18
N PHE A 111 6.02 0.42 0.73
CA PHE A 111 4.93 0.10 -0.18
C PHE A 111 3.75 -0.45 0.61
N VAL A 112 2.56 0.08 0.37
CA VAL A 112 1.30 -0.39 0.94
C VAL A 112 0.41 -0.83 -0.21
N ILE A 113 0.17 -2.13 -0.30
CA ILE A 113 -0.65 -2.75 -1.34
C ILE A 113 -1.98 -3.11 -0.72
N THR A 114 -3.08 -2.57 -1.24
CA THR A 114 -4.44 -2.87 -0.76
C THR A 114 -5.29 -3.35 -1.92
N THR A 115 -5.88 -4.53 -1.77
CA THR A 115 -6.69 -5.17 -2.80
C THR A 115 -7.73 -6.10 -2.18
N ASP A 116 -8.89 -6.22 -2.81
CA ASP A 116 -9.90 -7.23 -2.46
C ASP A 116 -10.14 -8.24 -3.59
N GLY A 117 -9.47 -8.04 -4.73
CA GLY A 117 -9.62 -8.83 -5.94
C GLY A 117 -8.49 -9.83 -6.13
N MET A 118 -8.83 -10.98 -6.72
CA MET A 118 -7.82 -11.92 -7.21
C MET A 118 -7.24 -11.41 -8.53
N GLU A 119 -5.91 -11.45 -8.67
CA GLU A 119 -5.20 -11.16 -9.91
C GLU A 119 -5.80 -11.91 -11.11
N ASN A 120 -6.18 -11.19 -12.17
CA ASN A 120 -6.83 -11.76 -13.34
C ASN A 120 -6.60 -10.99 -14.66
N ALA A 121 -5.86 -9.87 -14.65
CA ALA A 121 -5.75 -8.97 -15.79
C ALA A 121 -4.32 -8.52 -16.15
N SER A 122 -3.32 -8.79 -15.32
CA SER A 122 -1.92 -8.41 -15.55
C SER A 122 -1.33 -9.10 -16.79
N ARG A 123 -0.51 -8.36 -17.54
CA ARG A 123 0.10 -8.83 -18.80
C ARG A 123 1.60 -8.55 -18.91
N ARG A 124 2.15 -7.62 -18.13
CA ARG A 124 3.55 -7.18 -18.23
C ARG A 124 4.46 -7.91 -17.25
N TYR A 125 3.94 -8.22 -16.06
CA TYR A 125 4.69 -8.87 -15.00
C TYR A 125 4.04 -10.18 -14.56
N SER A 126 4.87 -11.18 -14.28
CA SER A 126 4.45 -12.43 -13.64
C SER A 126 4.69 -12.36 -12.13
N ALA A 127 3.99 -13.19 -11.35
CA ALA A 127 4.16 -13.26 -9.90
C ALA A 127 5.61 -13.55 -9.50
N TRP A 128 6.27 -14.46 -10.22
CA TRP A 128 7.69 -14.75 -10.02
C TRP A 128 8.59 -13.53 -10.27
N ARG A 129 8.34 -12.77 -11.34
CA ARG A 129 9.11 -11.56 -11.64
C ARG A 129 8.90 -10.48 -10.58
N VAL A 130 7.66 -10.27 -10.14
CA VAL A 130 7.35 -9.33 -9.05
C VAL A 130 8.04 -9.76 -7.76
N LYS A 131 8.05 -11.05 -7.45
CA LYS A 131 8.75 -11.61 -6.29
C LYS A 131 10.25 -11.31 -6.31
N GLU A 132 10.92 -11.55 -7.43
CA GLU A 132 12.35 -11.20 -7.56
C GLU A 132 12.59 -9.70 -7.38
N MET A 133 11.69 -8.86 -7.94
CA MET A 133 11.78 -7.41 -7.79
C MET A 133 11.65 -7.00 -6.32
N ILE A 134 10.65 -7.51 -5.59
CA ILE A 134 10.45 -7.23 -4.17
C ILE A 134 11.67 -7.69 -3.35
N GLN A 135 12.12 -8.94 -3.52
CA GLN A 135 13.27 -9.48 -2.79
C GLN A 135 14.52 -8.64 -3.00
N ARG A 136 14.82 -8.28 -4.25
CA ARG A 136 15.96 -7.43 -4.59
C ARG A 136 15.87 -6.06 -3.91
N GLN A 137 14.70 -5.42 -3.89
CA GLN A 137 14.56 -4.10 -3.27
C GLN A 137 14.68 -4.17 -1.74
N LYS A 138 14.13 -5.22 -1.12
CA LYS A 138 14.27 -5.50 0.32
C LYS A 138 15.74 -5.68 0.70
N GLU A 139 16.45 -6.59 0.02
CA GLU A 139 17.83 -6.95 0.38
C GLU A 139 18.82 -5.83 0.09
N LYS A 140 18.65 -5.11 -1.04
CA LYS A 140 19.63 -4.12 -1.47
C LYS A 140 19.38 -2.72 -0.90
N TYR A 141 18.12 -2.35 -0.69
CA TYR A 141 17.74 -0.99 -0.35
C TYR A 141 16.87 -0.89 0.90
N GLY A 142 16.57 -2.01 1.56
CA GLY A 142 15.78 -2.02 2.80
C GLY A 142 14.32 -1.62 2.58
N TRP A 143 13.78 -1.75 1.37
CA TRP A 143 12.37 -1.40 1.13
C TRP A 143 11.44 -2.32 1.90
N GLU A 144 10.35 -1.76 2.41
CA GLU A 144 9.31 -2.49 3.12
C GLU A 144 8.04 -2.58 2.28
N PHE A 145 7.32 -3.69 2.44
CA PHE A 145 6.10 -3.97 1.68
C PHE A 145 5.04 -4.51 2.64
N LEU A 146 3.89 -3.84 2.72
CA LEU A 146 2.70 -4.29 3.42
C LEU A 146 1.66 -4.72 2.40
N PHE A 147 1.04 -5.86 2.66
CA PHE A 147 -0.02 -6.41 1.81
C PHE A 147 -1.31 -6.58 2.62
N LEU A 148 -2.35 -5.86 2.21
CA LEU A 148 -3.65 -5.86 2.88
C LEU A 148 -4.68 -6.40 1.89
N GLY A 149 -5.12 -7.63 2.13
CA GLY A 149 -6.10 -8.31 1.31
C GLY A 149 -7.45 -8.36 1.99
N ALA A 150 -8.54 -8.18 1.22
CA ALA A 150 -9.88 -8.55 1.65
C ALA A 150 -10.45 -9.62 0.72
N ASN A 151 -11.33 -10.49 1.22
CA ASN A 151 -11.98 -11.55 0.44
C ASN A 151 -11.05 -12.54 -0.30
N ILE A 152 -9.72 -12.45 -0.10
CA ILE A 152 -8.69 -13.33 -0.64
C ILE A 152 -7.85 -13.90 0.51
N ASP A 153 -7.01 -14.91 0.24
CA ASP A 153 -5.94 -15.24 1.18
C ASP A 153 -4.77 -14.27 0.97
N ALA A 154 -4.78 -13.18 1.74
CA ALA A 154 -3.74 -12.15 1.69
C ALA A 154 -2.36 -12.72 2.01
N VAL A 155 -2.26 -13.70 2.90
CA VAL A 155 -0.98 -14.27 3.34
C VAL A 155 -0.40 -15.16 2.26
N GLU A 156 -1.22 -16.02 1.65
CA GLU A 156 -0.81 -16.85 0.51
C GLU A 156 -0.43 -15.98 -0.69
N THR A 157 -1.26 -15.00 -1.05
CA THR A 157 -0.99 -14.08 -2.16
C THR A 157 0.30 -13.29 -1.94
N ALA A 158 0.47 -12.72 -0.74
CA ALA A 158 1.70 -12.02 -0.36
C ALA A 158 2.94 -12.92 -0.43
N SER A 159 2.84 -14.18 0.00
CA SER A 159 3.93 -15.16 -0.07
C SER A 159 4.38 -15.43 -1.52
N HIS A 160 3.43 -15.52 -2.45
CA HIS A 160 3.74 -15.64 -3.88
C HIS A 160 4.48 -14.41 -4.44
N LEU A 161 4.28 -13.23 -3.84
CA LEU A 161 5.01 -12.00 -4.16
C LEU A 161 6.30 -11.81 -3.35
N GLY A 162 6.67 -12.75 -2.46
CA GLY A 162 7.87 -12.61 -1.62
C GLY A 162 7.72 -11.68 -0.41
N ILE A 163 6.48 -11.37 -0.04
CA ILE A 163 6.13 -10.64 1.18
C ILE A 163 5.87 -11.66 2.28
N THR A 164 6.48 -11.45 3.44
CA THR A 164 6.42 -12.38 4.56
C THR A 164 5.07 -12.30 5.28
N PRO A 165 4.58 -13.38 5.91
CA PRO A 165 3.28 -13.37 6.59
C PRO A 165 3.11 -12.29 7.67
N ASN A 166 4.18 -11.88 8.34
CA ASN A 166 4.16 -10.79 9.32
C ASN A 166 3.93 -9.40 8.70
N ARG A 167 4.03 -9.27 7.37
CA ARG A 167 3.75 -8.06 6.60
C ARG A 167 2.51 -8.19 5.71
N ALA A 168 1.71 -9.22 5.93
CA ALA A 168 0.45 -9.46 5.22
C ALA A 168 -0.70 -9.64 6.21
N VAL A 169 -1.88 -9.11 5.89
CA VAL A 169 -3.07 -9.22 6.73
C VAL A 169 -4.35 -9.32 5.90
N ASN A 170 -5.28 -10.14 6.39
CA ASN A 170 -6.66 -10.23 5.90
C ASN A 170 -7.54 -9.28 6.70
N TYR A 171 -8.32 -8.44 6.02
CA TYR A 171 -9.33 -7.59 6.65
C TYR A 171 -10.71 -7.86 6.07
N HIS A 172 -11.78 -7.46 6.78
CA HIS A 172 -13.13 -7.55 6.25
C HIS A 172 -13.41 -6.40 5.28
N CYS A 173 -13.91 -6.75 4.10
CA CYS A 173 -14.30 -5.83 3.04
C CYS A 173 -15.66 -5.15 3.34
N ASP A 174 -15.74 -4.44 4.46
CA ASP A 174 -16.89 -3.65 4.86
C ASP A 174 -16.44 -2.31 5.45
N SER A 175 -17.38 -1.40 5.70
CA SER A 175 -17.07 -0.06 6.21
C SER A 175 -16.29 -0.08 7.53
N GLU A 176 -16.61 -1.00 8.44
CA GLU A 176 -15.92 -1.12 9.72
C GLU A 176 -14.48 -1.63 9.55
N GLY A 177 -14.29 -2.68 8.75
CA GLY A 177 -12.99 -3.26 8.47
C GLY A 177 -12.10 -2.33 7.66
N THR A 178 -12.66 -1.65 6.65
CA THR A 178 -11.93 -0.67 5.82
C THR A 178 -11.46 0.52 6.65
N ARG A 179 -12.31 1.04 7.54
CA ARG A 179 -11.92 2.13 8.45
C ARG A 179 -10.78 1.71 9.39
N LEU A 180 -10.91 0.53 10.01
CA LEU A 180 -9.87 -0.02 10.88
C LEU A 180 -8.55 -0.23 10.11
N ASN A 181 -8.65 -0.73 8.88
CA ASN A 181 -7.52 -0.96 7.98
C ASN A 181 -6.71 0.33 7.77
N TYR A 182 -7.37 1.44 7.39
CA TYR A 182 -6.70 2.72 7.20
C TYR A 182 -6.13 3.33 8.48
N GLU A 183 -6.79 3.12 9.62
CA GLU A 183 -6.28 3.56 10.92
C GLU A 183 -4.97 2.85 11.27
N VAL A 184 -4.96 1.52 11.18
CA VAL A 184 -3.81 0.69 11.50
C VAL A 184 -2.66 0.92 10.52
N VAL A 185 -2.94 1.00 9.22
CA VAL A 185 -1.94 1.39 8.21
C VAL A 185 -1.36 2.77 8.52
N GLY A 186 -2.20 3.73 8.93
CA GLY A 186 -1.73 5.06 9.32
C GLY A 186 -0.74 5.02 10.49
N GLN A 187 -0.99 4.18 11.50
CA GLN A 187 -0.07 3.99 12.62
C GLN A 187 1.25 3.33 12.18
N ALA A 188 1.16 2.31 11.33
CA ALA A 188 2.32 1.61 10.79
C ALA A 188 3.22 2.53 9.94
N VAL A 189 2.60 3.36 9.08
CA VAL A 189 3.30 4.39 8.30
C VAL A 189 3.98 5.42 9.21
N ALA A 190 3.30 5.88 10.27
CA ALA A 190 3.89 6.82 11.23
C ALA A 190 5.11 6.21 11.95
N ALA A 191 5.04 4.93 12.33
CA ALA A 191 6.17 4.23 12.95
C ALA A 191 7.39 4.18 12.03
N VAL A 192 7.21 3.81 10.75
CA VAL A 192 8.29 3.76 9.76
C VAL A 192 8.91 5.15 9.54
N ARG A 193 8.08 6.19 9.49
CA ARG A 193 8.56 7.57 9.34
C ARG A 193 9.40 8.06 10.51
N CYS A 194 9.12 7.57 11.71
CA CYS A 194 9.89 7.86 12.92
C CYS A 194 11.15 6.98 13.06
N SER A 195 11.55 6.27 12.01
CA SER A 195 12.68 5.32 12.02
C SER A 195 12.53 4.20 13.05
N SER A 196 11.30 3.89 13.45
CA SER A 196 11.00 2.72 14.27
C SER A 196 10.81 1.51 13.36
N SER A 197 11.37 0.37 13.74
CA SER A 197 11.04 -0.89 13.08
C SER A 197 9.53 -1.11 13.18
N LEU A 198 8.88 -1.40 12.04
CA LEU A 198 7.45 -1.68 12.04
C LEU A 198 7.19 -2.93 12.90
N ASP A 199 6.45 -2.73 13.99
CA ASP A 199 6.17 -3.71 15.03
C ASP A 199 5.61 -5.00 14.42
N GLU A 200 5.91 -6.16 15.00
CA GLU A 200 5.29 -7.43 14.57
C GLU A 200 3.77 -7.43 14.81
N HIS A 201 3.32 -6.69 15.83
CA HIS A 201 1.94 -6.53 16.27
C HIS A 201 1.16 -5.44 15.52
N TRP A 202 1.75 -4.81 14.51
CA TRP A 202 1.10 -3.72 13.77
C TRP A 202 -0.28 -4.11 13.24
N LYS A 203 -0.48 -5.38 12.89
CA LYS A 203 -1.71 -5.91 12.29
C LYS A 203 -2.67 -6.58 13.28
N ASP A 204 -2.33 -6.65 14.56
CA ASP A 204 -3.08 -7.42 15.56
C ASP A 204 -4.54 -6.97 15.65
N ALA A 205 -4.80 -5.66 15.60
CA ALA A 205 -6.15 -5.12 15.64
C ALA A 205 -6.99 -5.59 14.44
N ILE A 206 -6.40 -5.63 13.25
CA ILE A 206 -7.08 -6.11 12.03
C ILE A 206 -7.32 -7.62 12.14
N GLU A 207 -6.35 -8.40 12.59
CA GLU A 207 -6.51 -9.86 12.73
C GLU A 207 -7.53 -10.24 13.81
N GLU A 208 -7.56 -9.51 14.92
CA GLU A 208 -8.52 -9.70 16.00
C GLU A 208 -9.94 -9.42 15.51
N ASP A 209 -10.13 -8.29 14.82
CA ASP A 209 -11.37 -7.92 14.18
C ASP A 209 -11.82 -8.98 13.17
N PHE A 210 -10.90 -9.40 12.28
CA PHE A 210 -11.16 -10.42 11.27
C PHE A 210 -11.69 -11.72 11.90
N ARG A 211 -10.97 -12.24 12.90
CA ARG A 211 -11.33 -13.47 13.63
C ARG A 211 -12.64 -13.33 14.41
N LYS A 212 -12.90 -12.19 15.05
CA LYS A 212 -14.13 -11.95 15.83
C LYS A 212 -15.36 -11.92 14.96
N ARG A 213 -15.30 -11.21 13.83
CA ARG A 213 -16.45 -11.01 12.94
C ARG A 213 -16.67 -12.19 11.99
N GLN A 214 -15.64 -12.98 11.70
CA GLN A 214 -15.79 -14.25 10.97
C GLN A 214 -16.57 -15.30 11.77
N LYS A 215 -16.40 -15.35 13.10
CA LYS A 215 -17.14 -16.27 14.00
C LYS A 215 -18.63 -15.91 14.18
N ARG A 216 -19.05 -14.73 13.75
CA ARG A 216 -20.42 -14.22 13.88
C ARG A 216 -21.28 -14.46 12.63
N ARG A 217 -20.67 -14.92 11.53
CA ARG A 217 -21.35 -15.37 10.31
C ARG A 217 -21.53 -16.88 10.36
#